data_AF-A0A371Q2D6-F1
#
_entry.id   AF-A0A371Q2D6-F1
#
_cell.length_a   1.000
_cell.length_b   1.000
_cell.length_c   1.000
_cell.angle_alpha   90.00
_cell.angle_beta   90.00
_cell.angle_gamma   90.00
#
_symmetry.space_group_name_H-M   'P 1'
#
loop_
_entity.id
_entity.type
_entity.pdbx_description
1 polymer ?
#
loop_
_entity_poly.entity_id
_entity_poly.type
_entity_poly.pdbx_seq_one_letter_code
_entity_poly.pdbx_strand_id
1 'polypeptide(L)'
;MTVMSVAHYAGPYDQHEEAREEAAVSQYFDMGDQTLWNPSNGASRLFMSQVNVYQTEVGLPSGIGPMKADECQIDPTIFKTFVDALLAWHRRTSHAVMAALSEGFVATVLVLAERAGIEVNWQPADFAEGGELKDVQVPTAPDSAEGAWAAALQQKSRELGRFMAT
;
A
#
# COMPACT_ATOMS: atom_id res chain seq x y z
N MET A 1 37.71 -36.29 -51.82
CA MET A 1 37.61 -34.84 -52.09
C MET A 1 36.32 -34.38 -51.44
N THR A 2 36.45 -33.75 -50.27
CA THR A 2 35.39 -33.48 -49.30
C THR A 2 34.76 -32.12 -49.58
N VAL A 3 33.43 -32.04 -49.58
CA VAL A 3 32.70 -30.75 -49.66
C VAL A 3 32.31 -30.34 -48.24
N MET A 4 32.71 -29.14 -47.83
CA MET A 4 32.52 -28.57 -46.50
C MET A 4 31.05 -28.21 -46.24
N SER A 5 30.55 -28.64 -45.09
CA SER A 5 29.31 -28.15 -44.47
C SER A 5 29.56 -26.75 -43.89
N VAL A 6 28.73 -25.78 -44.27
CA VAL A 6 28.73 -24.44 -43.67
C VAL A 6 27.81 -24.49 -42.45
N ALA A 7 28.41 -24.48 -41.26
CA ALA A 7 27.69 -24.31 -40.01
C ALA A 7 27.26 -22.84 -39.87
N HIS A 8 25.95 -22.60 -39.82
CA HIS A 8 25.40 -21.35 -39.27
C HIS A 8 25.67 -21.35 -37.75
N TYR A 9 26.68 -20.60 -37.34
CA TYR A 9 26.89 -20.25 -35.93
C TYR A 9 25.87 -19.16 -35.56
N ALA A 10 24.79 -19.56 -34.86
CA ALA A 10 24.02 -18.61 -34.06
C ALA A 10 24.90 -18.20 -32.87
N GLY A 11 25.33 -16.94 -32.86
CA GLY A 11 26.16 -16.40 -31.78
C GLY A 11 25.37 -16.29 -30.47
N PRO A 12 26.03 -16.43 -29.30
CA PRO A 12 25.38 -16.38 -27.99
C PRO A 12 24.97 -14.96 -27.55
N TYR A 13 24.78 -14.03 -28.49
CA TYR A 13 24.52 -12.62 -28.18
C TYR A 13 23.05 -12.30 -27.89
N ASP A 14 22.09 -13.17 -28.26
CA ASP A 14 20.66 -12.89 -28.08
C ASP A 14 20.10 -13.28 -26.70
N GLN A 15 20.86 -13.96 -25.84
CA GLN A 15 20.37 -14.38 -24.50
C GLN A 15 20.69 -13.39 -23.37
N HIS A 16 21.42 -12.32 -23.67
CA HIS A 16 21.83 -11.32 -22.66
C HIS A 16 21.05 -10.01 -22.71
N GLU A 17 20.21 -9.81 -23.74
CA GLU A 17 19.39 -8.61 -23.88
C GLU A 17 18.04 -8.75 -23.14
N GLU A 18 17.53 -9.97 -22.96
CA GLU A 18 16.35 -10.27 -22.11
C GLU A 18 16.70 -10.34 -20.62
N ALA A 19 17.95 -10.67 -20.26
CA ALA A 19 18.40 -10.77 -18.86
C ALA A 19 18.87 -9.44 -18.24
N ARG A 20 18.74 -8.35 -19.01
CA ARG A 20 19.04 -6.95 -18.63
C ARG A 20 17.79 -6.08 -18.67
N GLU A 21 16.62 -6.67 -18.45
CA GLU A 21 15.53 -5.96 -17.78
C GLU A 21 16.07 -5.65 -16.37
N GLU A 22 16.78 -4.52 -16.28
CA GLU A 22 17.59 -4.10 -15.14
C GLU A 22 16.77 -4.26 -13.88
N ALA A 23 17.27 -4.94 -12.85
CA ALA A 23 16.62 -4.95 -11.55
C ALA A 23 16.47 -3.49 -11.12
N ALA A 24 15.29 -2.89 -11.31
CA ALA A 24 15.11 -1.48 -11.04
C ALA A 24 15.42 -1.30 -9.56
N VAL A 25 16.22 -0.28 -9.23
CA VAL A 25 16.57 -0.02 -7.83
C VAL A 25 15.35 0.45 -7.05
N SER A 26 14.28 0.82 -7.77
CA SER A 26 13.04 1.34 -7.27
C SER A 26 11.84 0.78 -8.04
N GLN A 27 10.66 0.86 -7.43
CA GLN A 27 9.40 0.40 -8.01
C GLN A 27 8.42 1.56 -8.05
N TYR A 28 7.42 1.49 -8.92
CA TYR A 28 6.46 2.55 -9.18
C TYR A 28 5.06 2.10 -8.75
N PHE A 29 4.40 2.95 -7.97
CA PHE A 29 3.01 2.80 -7.58
C PHE A 29 2.23 3.90 -8.30
N ASP A 30 1.55 3.52 -9.36
CA ASP A 30 0.90 4.44 -10.29
C ASP A 30 -0.63 4.37 -10.17
N MET A 31 -1.29 5.46 -10.53
CA MET A 31 -2.73 5.54 -10.71
C MET A 31 -3.01 6.16 -12.08
N GLY A 32 -3.28 5.31 -13.07
CA GLY A 32 -3.28 5.74 -14.46
C GLY A 32 -1.87 6.20 -14.85
N ASP A 33 -1.76 7.44 -15.34
CA ASP A 33 -0.48 8.03 -15.79
C ASP A 33 0.27 8.78 -14.66
N GLN A 34 -0.25 8.76 -13.42
CA GLN A 34 0.33 9.48 -12.29
C GLN A 34 1.07 8.54 -11.35
N THR A 35 2.37 8.77 -11.16
CA THR A 35 3.14 8.10 -10.10
C THR A 35 2.84 8.70 -8.73
N LEU A 36 2.33 7.87 -7.83
CA LEU A 36 2.02 8.24 -6.44
C LEU A 36 3.21 7.98 -5.52
N TRP A 37 4.02 6.97 -5.79
CA TRP A 37 5.20 6.66 -4.98
C TRP A 37 6.24 5.86 -5.77
N ASN A 38 7.51 6.26 -5.62
CA ASN A 38 8.68 5.58 -6.20
C ASN A 38 9.65 5.08 -5.09
N PRO A 39 9.32 4.02 -4.35
CA PRO A 39 10.18 3.46 -3.30
C PRO A 39 11.33 2.61 -3.83
N SER A 40 12.35 2.41 -2.98
CA SER A 40 13.30 1.30 -3.17
C SER A 40 12.62 -0.06 -3.05
N ASN A 41 13.22 -1.10 -3.65
CA ASN A 41 12.69 -2.48 -3.61
C ASN A 41 12.43 -2.99 -2.19
N GLY A 42 13.29 -2.64 -1.24
CA GLY A 42 13.14 -3.04 0.16
C GLY A 42 11.89 -2.45 0.81
N ALA A 43 11.64 -1.15 0.57
CA ALA A 43 10.46 -0.46 1.08
C ALA A 43 9.18 -0.97 0.40
N SER A 44 9.22 -1.16 -0.93
CA SER A 44 8.09 -1.74 -1.66
C SER A 44 7.72 -3.14 -1.16
N ARG A 45 8.70 -4.04 -1.02
CA ARG A 45 8.47 -5.40 -0.52
C ARG A 45 7.85 -5.40 0.89
N LEU A 46 8.37 -4.56 1.79
CA LEU A 46 7.85 -4.44 3.16
C LEU A 46 6.43 -3.89 3.15
N PHE A 47 6.17 -2.88 2.33
CA PHE A 47 4.83 -2.30 2.18
C PHE A 47 3.84 -3.33 1.64
N MET A 48 4.16 -4.04 0.56
CA MET A 48 3.27 -5.06 -0.03
C MET A 48 3.03 -6.24 0.91
N SER A 49 4.01 -6.61 1.73
CA SER A 49 3.81 -7.62 2.78
C SER A 49 2.78 -7.17 3.82
N GLN A 50 2.81 -5.90 4.21
CA GLN A 50 1.80 -5.33 5.10
C GLN A 50 0.43 -5.18 4.42
N VAL A 51 0.39 -4.78 3.14
CA VAL A 51 -0.85 -4.75 2.34
C VAL A 51 -1.55 -6.11 2.39
N ASN A 52 -0.82 -7.21 2.26
CA ASN A 52 -1.41 -8.56 2.36
C ASN A 52 -1.97 -8.89 3.75
N VAL A 53 -1.26 -8.49 4.81
CA VAL A 53 -1.75 -8.65 6.19
C VAL A 53 -3.05 -7.86 6.38
N TYR A 54 -3.06 -6.58 6.02
CA TYR A 54 -4.22 -5.73 6.28
C TYR A 54 -5.42 -6.01 5.37
N GLN A 55 -5.22 -6.50 4.14
CA GLN A 55 -6.33 -7.04 3.33
C GLN A 55 -7.05 -8.17 4.07
N THR A 56 -6.32 -9.01 4.80
CA THR A 56 -6.89 -10.08 5.62
C THR A 56 -7.59 -9.51 6.85
N GLU A 57 -6.95 -8.58 7.56
CA GLU A 57 -7.51 -7.95 8.77
C GLU A 57 -8.82 -7.18 8.50
N VAL A 58 -8.91 -6.46 7.37
CA VAL A 58 -10.13 -5.70 7.01
C VAL A 58 -11.09 -6.46 6.11
N GLY A 59 -10.69 -7.63 5.58
CA GLY A 59 -11.50 -8.48 4.72
C GLY A 59 -11.82 -7.89 3.33
N LEU A 60 -10.99 -6.96 2.84
CA LEU A 60 -11.22 -6.24 1.58
C LEU A 60 -9.95 -6.23 0.72
N PRO A 61 -10.09 -6.28 -0.63
CA PRO A 61 -8.96 -6.08 -1.52
C PRO A 61 -8.42 -4.66 -1.39
N SER A 62 -7.11 -4.52 -1.51
CA SER A 62 -6.45 -3.21 -1.37
C SER A 62 -6.65 -2.31 -2.58
N GLY A 63 -6.91 -2.87 -3.76
CA GLY A 63 -6.89 -2.10 -5.02
C GLY A 63 -5.48 -1.88 -5.58
N ILE A 64 -4.43 -2.30 -4.88
CA ILE A 64 -3.05 -2.29 -5.39
C ILE A 64 -2.83 -3.55 -6.23
N GLY A 65 -2.55 -3.35 -7.51
CA GLY A 65 -2.31 -4.42 -8.48
C GLY A 65 -0.99 -5.17 -8.25
N PRO A 66 -0.78 -6.27 -8.99
CA PRO A 66 0.49 -7.00 -8.96
C PRO A 66 1.63 -6.13 -9.50
N MET A 67 2.80 -6.23 -8.87
CA MET A 67 4.04 -5.65 -9.36
C MET A 67 4.50 -6.37 -10.64
N LYS A 68 4.65 -5.65 -11.75
CA LYS A 68 5.05 -6.15 -13.07
C LYS A 68 6.02 -5.16 -13.71
N ALA A 69 7.19 -5.61 -14.16
CA ALA A 69 8.23 -4.74 -14.73
C ALA A 69 8.49 -3.50 -13.84
N ASP A 70 8.59 -3.74 -12.52
CA ASP A 70 8.78 -2.71 -11.47
C ASP A 70 7.67 -1.66 -11.33
N GLU A 71 6.53 -1.83 -11.98
CA GLU A 71 5.35 -0.97 -11.87
C GLU A 71 4.15 -1.74 -11.29
N CYS A 72 3.28 -1.02 -10.56
CA CYS A 72 1.95 -1.53 -10.21
C CYS A 72 0.91 -0.42 -10.33
N GLN A 73 -0.30 -0.80 -10.71
CA GLN A 73 -1.44 0.11 -10.85
C GLN A 73 -2.33 0.02 -9.61
N ILE A 74 -2.76 1.19 -9.12
CA ILE A 74 -3.70 1.35 -8.03
C ILE A 74 -5.06 1.69 -8.62
N ASP A 75 -6.04 0.81 -8.39
CA ASP A 75 -7.44 1.10 -8.69
C ASP A 75 -7.99 2.09 -7.66
N PRO A 76 -8.39 3.32 -8.06
CA PRO A 76 -8.77 4.36 -7.12
C PRO A 76 -10.06 4.04 -6.34
N THR A 77 -10.99 3.29 -6.95
CA THR A 77 -12.29 3.00 -6.32
C THR A 77 -12.13 1.93 -5.25
N ILE A 78 -11.39 0.87 -5.57
CA ILE A 78 -11.10 -0.21 -4.64
C ILE A 78 -10.17 0.30 -3.53
N PHE A 79 -9.14 1.08 -3.88
CA PHE A 79 -8.20 1.65 -2.91
C PHE A 79 -8.90 2.60 -1.93
N LYS A 80 -9.83 3.45 -2.39
CA LYS A 80 -10.65 4.28 -1.49
C LYS A 80 -11.41 3.43 -0.47
N THR A 81 -12.09 2.38 -0.95
CA THR A 81 -12.88 1.49 -0.09
C THR A 81 -12.01 0.81 0.96
N PHE A 82 -10.80 0.38 0.58
CA PHE A 82 -9.81 -0.18 1.48
C PHE A 82 -9.32 0.85 2.52
N VAL A 83 -8.99 2.08 2.10
CA VAL A 83 -8.53 3.16 3.00
C VAL A 83 -9.60 3.48 4.06
N ASP A 84 -10.85 3.63 3.66
CA ASP A 84 -11.96 3.91 4.57
C ASP A 84 -12.15 2.77 5.59
N ALA A 85 -12.08 1.51 5.14
CA ALA A 85 -12.18 0.35 6.02
C ALA A 85 -10.99 0.23 6.97
N LEU A 86 -9.77 0.49 6.48
CA LEU A 86 -8.54 0.47 7.27
C LEU A 86 -8.58 1.52 8.39
N LEU A 87 -9.07 2.73 8.11
CA LEU A 87 -9.26 3.76 9.12
C LEU A 87 -10.33 3.39 10.15
N ALA A 88 -11.46 2.88 9.69
CA ALA A 88 -12.52 2.44 10.59
C ALA A 88 -12.06 1.29 11.48
N TRP A 89 -11.23 0.38 10.99
CA TRP A 89 -10.57 -0.66 11.77
C TRP A 89 -9.58 -0.06 12.77
N HIS A 90 -8.64 0.79 12.31
CA HIS A 90 -7.60 1.39 13.15
C HIS A 90 -8.17 2.20 14.31
N ARG A 91 -9.25 2.95 14.08
CA ARG A 91 -9.95 3.71 15.13
C ARG A 91 -10.56 2.81 16.20
N ARG A 92 -11.09 1.65 15.82
CA ARG A 92 -11.74 0.71 16.74
C ARG A 92 -10.74 -0.14 17.53
N THR A 93 -9.48 -0.18 17.11
CA THR A 93 -8.41 -0.91 17.79
C THR A 93 -8.05 -0.23 19.12
N SER A 94 -8.60 -0.75 20.22
CA SER A 94 -8.25 -0.33 21.58
C SER A 94 -6.96 -0.97 22.10
N HIS A 95 -6.44 -2.00 21.41
CA HIS A 95 -5.22 -2.69 21.81
C HIS A 95 -3.97 -1.90 21.40
N ALA A 96 -3.31 -1.26 22.37
CA ALA A 96 -2.20 -0.32 22.13
C ALA A 96 -1.07 -0.87 21.24
N VAL A 97 -0.71 -2.16 21.38
CA VAL A 97 0.33 -2.78 20.53
C VAL A 97 -0.11 -2.89 19.07
N MET A 98 -1.37 -3.22 18.80
CA MET A 98 -1.89 -3.33 17.43
C MET A 98 -1.95 -1.95 16.78
N ALA A 99 -2.40 -0.94 17.53
CA ALA A 99 -2.36 0.44 17.08
C ALA A 99 -0.93 0.85 16.70
N ALA A 100 0.05 0.63 17.58
CA ALA A 100 1.45 0.98 17.32
C ALA A 100 2.06 0.23 16.12
N LEU A 101 1.78 -1.07 15.95
CA LEU A 101 2.25 -1.86 14.82
C LEU A 101 1.65 -1.39 13.48
N SER A 102 0.40 -0.93 13.51
CA SER A 102 -0.33 -0.51 12.31
C SER A 102 -0.12 0.96 11.93
N GLU A 103 0.27 1.82 12.87
CA GLU A 103 0.31 3.27 12.68
C GLU A 103 1.14 3.69 11.45
N GLY A 104 2.35 3.13 11.28
CA GLY A 104 3.22 3.45 10.15
C GLY A 104 2.63 3.01 8.80
N PHE A 105 1.96 1.86 8.77
CA PHE A 105 1.29 1.37 7.56
C PHE A 105 0.10 2.25 7.19
N VAL A 106 -0.79 2.51 8.15
CA VAL A 106 -1.99 3.34 7.94
C VAL A 106 -1.56 4.74 7.47
N ALA A 107 -0.56 5.34 8.11
CA ALA A 107 -0.04 6.65 7.70
C ALA A 107 0.54 6.64 6.27
N THR A 108 1.22 5.55 5.84
CA THR A 108 1.73 5.40 4.46
C THR A 108 0.60 5.28 3.44
N VAL A 109 -0.43 4.48 3.74
CA VAL A 109 -1.63 4.35 2.90
C VAL A 109 -2.35 5.68 2.74
N LEU A 110 -2.42 6.48 3.81
CA LEU A 110 -3.00 7.83 3.76
C LEU A 110 -2.22 8.79 2.87
N VAL A 111 -0.89 8.70 2.83
CA VAL A 111 -0.08 9.50 1.88
C VAL A 111 -0.45 9.14 0.45
N LEU A 112 -0.58 7.85 0.14
CA LEU A 112 -0.99 7.40 -1.19
C LEU A 112 -2.40 7.89 -1.53
N ALA A 113 -3.34 7.83 -0.59
CA ALA A 113 -4.71 8.32 -0.79
C ALA A 113 -4.74 9.84 -1.05
N GLU A 114 -3.97 10.62 -0.29
CA GLU A 114 -3.83 12.07 -0.49
C GLU A 114 -3.27 12.37 -1.90
N ARG A 115 -2.21 11.67 -2.31
CA ARG A 115 -1.60 11.85 -3.65
C ARG A 115 -2.52 11.41 -4.78
N ALA A 116 -3.37 10.42 -4.53
CA ALA A 116 -4.41 9.96 -5.45
C ALA A 116 -5.60 10.92 -5.54
N GLY A 117 -5.65 12.00 -4.73
CA GLY A 117 -6.82 12.88 -4.65
C GLY A 117 -8.06 12.21 -4.04
N ILE A 118 -7.87 11.14 -3.27
CA ILE A 118 -8.96 10.42 -2.61
C ILE A 118 -9.34 11.14 -1.32
N GLU A 119 -10.60 11.54 -1.23
CA GLU A 119 -11.16 12.05 0.02
C GLU A 119 -11.32 10.92 1.05
N VAL A 120 -10.65 11.11 2.17
CA VAL A 120 -10.58 10.15 3.28
C VAL A 120 -11.69 10.42 4.29
N ASN A 121 -12.46 9.39 4.65
CA ASN A 121 -13.49 9.54 5.68
C ASN A 121 -12.92 9.46 7.10
N TRP A 122 -12.79 10.62 7.74
CA TRP A 122 -12.37 10.74 9.14
C TRP A 122 -13.50 10.55 10.15
N GLN A 123 -14.76 10.58 9.69
CA GLN A 123 -15.94 10.48 10.56
C GLN A 123 -16.14 9.05 11.07
N PRO A 124 -16.75 8.88 12.26
CA PRO A 124 -17.32 7.61 12.69
C PRO A 124 -18.13 6.99 11.55
N ALA A 125 -17.83 5.73 11.20
CA ALA A 125 -18.73 5.00 10.33
C ALA A 125 -19.96 4.73 11.19
N ASP A 126 -21.11 5.29 10.83
CA ASP A 126 -22.38 4.92 11.43
C ASP A 126 -22.52 3.40 11.31
N PHE A 127 -22.48 2.71 12.45
CA PHE A 127 -22.46 1.26 12.48
C PHE A 127 -23.78 0.73 11.96
N ALA A 128 -23.77 0.13 10.76
CA ALA A 128 -24.73 -0.90 10.44
C ALA A 128 -24.44 -2.10 11.36
N GLU A 129 -25.35 -2.38 12.28
CA GLU A 129 -25.26 -3.48 13.23
C GLU A 129 -25.07 -4.83 12.51
N GLY A 130 -24.07 -5.60 12.92
CA GLY A 130 -23.95 -7.01 12.49
C GLY A 130 -22.53 -7.57 12.53
N GLY A 131 -21.98 -7.78 13.73
CA GLY A 131 -20.75 -8.56 13.90
C GLY A 131 -20.23 -8.54 15.33
N GLU A 132 -20.41 -9.65 16.04
CA GLU A 132 -20.03 -9.87 17.44
C GLU A 132 -18.52 -9.65 17.65
N LEU A 133 -18.14 -8.50 18.23
CA LEU A 133 -16.80 -8.24 18.74
C LEU A 133 -16.87 -8.19 20.28
N LYS A 134 -16.36 -9.24 20.92
CA LYS A 134 -16.09 -9.28 22.36
C LYS A 134 -14.72 -8.66 22.60
N ASP A 135 -14.71 -7.45 23.12
CA ASP A 135 -13.78 -6.97 24.15
C ASP A 135 -14.21 -5.55 24.56
N VAL A 136 -14.84 -5.45 25.72
CA VAL A 136 -15.45 -4.22 26.23
C VAL A 136 -14.53 -3.57 27.26
N GLN A 137 -14.07 -2.35 26.95
CA GLN A 137 -13.81 -1.32 27.94
C GLN A 137 -14.58 -0.05 27.56
N VAL A 138 -15.18 0.60 28.56
CA VAL A 138 -16.06 1.78 28.41
C VAL A 138 -15.22 3.07 28.40
N PRO A 139 -15.40 3.97 27.41
CA PRO A 139 -14.66 5.24 27.35
C PRO A 139 -15.34 6.40 28.10
N THR A 140 -14.53 7.33 28.59
CA THR A 140 -14.97 8.68 29.01
C THR A 140 -14.43 9.71 28.01
N ALA A 141 -15.35 10.51 27.44
CA ALA A 141 -15.17 11.62 26.47
C ALA A 141 -14.68 11.25 25.04
N PRO A 142 -15.58 10.72 24.18
CA PRO A 142 -15.22 10.22 22.84
C PRO A 142 -14.74 11.31 21.87
N ASP A 143 -15.42 12.47 21.82
CA ASP A 143 -15.20 13.45 20.74
C ASP A 143 -13.78 14.08 20.77
N SER A 144 -13.24 14.34 21.96
CA SER A 144 -11.90 14.91 22.13
C SER A 144 -10.79 13.88 21.84
N ALA A 145 -11.03 12.61 22.16
CA ALA A 145 -10.09 11.53 21.90
C ALA A 145 -10.04 11.16 20.41
N GLU A 146 -11.19 11.16 19.74
CA GLU A 146 -11.29 10.94 18.29
C GLU A 146 -10.60 12.05 17.49
N GLY A 147 -10.84 13.31 17.85
CA GLY A 147 -10.15 14.44 17.23
C GLY A 147 -8.63 14.36 17.41
N ALA A 148 -8.17 13.96 18.60
CA ALA A 148 -6.74 13.78 18.88
C ALA A 148 -6.13 12.62 18.06
N TRP A 149 -6.84 11.49 17.93
CA TRP A 149 -6.42 10.35 17.12
C TRP A 149 -6.28 10.75 15.64
N ALA A 150 -7.29 11.41 15.08
CA ALA A 150 -7.26 11.84 13.68
C ALA A 150 -6.12 12.84 13.44
N ALA A 151 -5.95 13.82 14.32
CA ALA A 151 -4.87 14.81 14.21
C ALA A 151 -3.48 14.18 14.27
N ALA A 152 -3.27 13.21 15.17
CA ALA A 152 -2.01 12.48 15.29
C ALA A 152 -1.68 11.69 14.02
N LEU A 153 -2.67 10.96 13.48
CA LEU A 153 -2.47 10.15 12.28
C LEU A 153 -2.25 11.01 11.03
N GLN A 154 -2.96 12.13 10.90
CA GLN A 154 -2.72 13.12 9.85
C GLN A 154 -1.32 13.75 9.96
N GLN A 155 -0.87 14.07 11.17
CA GLN A 155 0.48 14.56 11.39
C GLN A 155 1.54 13.54 10.96
N LYS A 156 1.34 12.27 11.33
CA LYS A 156 2.24 11.18 10.95
C LYS A 156 2.27 10.97 9.43
N SER A 157 1.12 11.01 8.78
CA SER A 157 1.01 10.91 7.32
C SER A 157 1.78 12.04 6.63
N ARG A 158 1.60 13.30 7.06
CA ARG A 158 2.38 14.44 6.54
C ARG A 158 3.89 14.28 6.74
N GLU A 159 4.32 13.74 7.88
CA GLU A 159 5.74 13.47 8.14
C GLU A 159 6.30 12.41 7.18
N LEU A 160 5.61 11.28 7.02
CA LEU A 160 6.02 10.23 6.08
C LEU A 160 6.00 10.70 4.63
N GLY A 161 5.00 11.51 4.25
CA GLY A 161 4.88 12.07 2.91
C GLY A 161 6.09 12.88 2.46
N ARG A 162 6.85 13.48 3.40
CA ARG A 162 8.12 14.19 3.10
C ARG A 162 9.26 13.25 2.71
N PHE A 163 9.18 11.98 3.10
CA PHE A 163 10.19 10.95 2.80
C PHE A 163 9.80 10.05 1.63
N MET A 164 8.55 10.07 1.21
CA MET A 164 8.06 9.28 0.08
C MET A 164 8.33 10.04 -1.23
N ALA A 165 9.22 9.52 -2.07
CA ALA A 165 9.45 10.09 -3.41
C ALA A 165 8.21 9.93 -4.31
N THR A 166 8.13 10.71 -5.38
CA THR A 166 7.16 10.56 -6.48
C THR A 166 7.94 10.41 -7.76
#